data_AF-A0A8H7VCJ4-F1
#
_entry.id   AF-A0A8H7VCJ4-F1
#
_cell.length_a   1.000
_cell.length_b   1.000
_cell.length_c   1.000
_cell.angle_alpha   90.00
_cell.angle_beta   90.00
_cell.angle_gamma   90.00
#
_symmetry.space_group_name_H-M   'P 1'
#
loop_
_entity.id
_entity.type
_entity.pdbx_description
1 polymer ?
#
loop_
_entity_poly.entity_id
_entity_poly.type
_entity_poly.pdbx_seq_one_letter_code
_entity_poly.pdbx_strand_id
1 'polypeptide(L)'
;MVEWGYSYHVNKKAVYYDGYERADVVQYRKEWASKMIKYSHFMEKYDEDDVTKVTLPDLPEGQKQIVMVTQDESTFYSNKSPTNLWPLENENPIRNKSPGGSIMVSEFQCPYYGTMRIMNWKSQKFFFAGTNGDGFWTWKDMHEQMKDDVIPLFEKLHPGCQALFILDQSSNYNAYAPSAKRATCFNLKDTQLSSVNQHVILPGYYIGPDGEKKIQNFYNLEIKNEGKKNERRTWFQKGLETILTERGLGKWDEYKVQGKYWKAKCGNKEPNSEHTYCLYHLLENQPDFLSQKTALEELVLKSGHLYTLYLKYHYQVSPPDATPVEIRRYYNRCWRYIHAYNDMKDGNEAFKLVEKFTSKRYLSYRKPGVHN
;
A
#
# COMPACT_ATOMS: atom_id res chain seq x y z
N MET A 1 7.05 29.12 46.31
CA MET A 1 6.64 28.14 45.27
C MET A 1 7.75 28.15 44.24
N VAL A 2 8.57 27.09 44.18
CA VAL A 2 9.61 26.97 43.14
C VAL A 2 8.95 26.22 41.99
N GLU A 3 8.67 26.91 40.89
CA GLU A 3 8.29 26.25 39.64
C GLU A 3 9.56 25.66 39.02
N TRP A 4 9.71 24.34 39.08
CA TRP A 4 10.89 23.64 38.60
C TRP A 4 10.95 23.49 37.07
N GLY A 5 10.34 24.38 36.27
CA GLY A 5 10.58 24.52 34.82
C GLY A 5 10.43 23.27 33.92
N TYR A 6 10.05 22.10 34.45
CA TYR A 6 9.95 20.85 33.71
C TYR A 6 8.53 20.65 33.19
N SER A 7 8.36 20.73 31.87
CA SER A 7 7.15 20.33 31.16
C SER A 7 7.25 18.87 30.71
N TYR A 8 6.16 18.11 30.89
CA TYR A 8 6.02 16.76 30.37
C TYR A 8 6.00 16.79 28.84
N HIS A 9 7.11 16.40 28.20
CA HIS A 9 7.21 16.28 26.76
C HIS A 9 7.22 14.80 26.35
N VAL A 10 6.11 14.36 25.74
CA VAL A 10 6.14 13.17 24.89
C VAL A 10 6.89 13.56 23.62
N ASN A 11 7.89 12.79 23.23
CA ASN A 11 8.51 12.89 21.91
C ASN A 11 7.43 12.53 20.87
N LYS A 12 6.60 13.50 20.50
CA LYS A 12 5.66 13.35 19.39
C LYS A 12 6.54 13.27 18.15
N LYS A 13 6.58 12.13 17.47
CA LYS A 13 7.04 12.10 16.09
C LYS A 13 6.17 13.12 15.36
N ALA A 14 6.71 14.30 15.07
CA ALA A 14 6.07 15.21 14.16
C ALA A 14 5.87 14.46 12.84
N VAL A 15 4.79 14.77 12.13
CA VAL A 15 4.55 14.24 10.80
C VAL A 15 5.81 14.46 9.96
N TYR A 16 6.32 13.43 9.30
CA TYR A 16 7.46 13.57 8.38
C TYR A 16 7.00 14.42 7.18
N TYR A 17 7.41 15.69 7.14
CA TYR A 17 6.91 16.67 6.16
C TYR A 17 7.66 16.67 4.82
N ASP A 18 8.79 15.98 4.72
CA ASP A 18 9.56 15.96 3.48
C ASP A 18 8.85 15.10 2.40
N GLY A 19 8.48 15.76 1.31
CA GLY A 19 7.85 15.14 0.14
C GLY A 19 6.32 15.20 0.06
N TYR A 20 5.64 15.80 1.04
CA TYR A 20 4.17 15.93 1.10
C TYR A 20 3.57 16.72 -0.07
N GLU A 21 4.27 17.77 -0.49
CA GLU A 21 3.81 18.70 -1.52
C GLU A 21 4.52 18.49 -2.86
N ARG A 22 5.15 17.32 -3.06
CA ARG A 22 5.63 16.94 -4.40
C ARG A 22 4.43 16.78 -5.34
N ALA A 23 4.59 17.18 -6.59
CA ALA A 23 3.50 17.25 -7.55
C ALA A 23 2.79 15.90 -7.75
N ASP A 24 3.54 14.80 -7.78
CA ASP A 24 3.02 13.43 -7.86
C ASP A 24 2.15 13.06 -6.65
N VAL A 25 2.62 13.40 -5.43
CA VAL A 25 1.91 13.14 -4.18
C VAL A 25 0.64 13.98 -4.08
N VAL A 26 0.69 15.24 -4.48
CA VAL A 26 -0.48 16.14 -4.49
C VAL A 26 -1.52 15.66 -5.50
N GLN A 27 -1.08 15.23 -6.69
CA GLN A 27 -1.98 14.69 -7.71
C GLN A 27 -2.67 13.41 -7.20
N TYR A 28 -1.89 12.45 -6.68
CA TYR A 28 -2.43 11.24 -6.08
C TYR A 28 -3.41 11.54 -4.94
N ARG A 29 -3.08 12.51 -4.08
CA ARG A 29 -3.93 12.95 -2.96
C ARG A 29 -5.30 13.46 -3.44
N LYS A 30 -5.33 14.27 -4.50
CA LYS A 30 -6.58 14.79 -5.09
C LYS A 30 -7.43 13.68 -5.70
N GLU A 31 -6.81 12.79 -6.47
CA GLU A 31 -7.50 11.65 -7.08
C GLU A 31 -8.06 10.69 -6.02
N TRP A 32 -7.25 10.38 -5.00
CA TRP A 32 -7.63 9.53 -3.89
C TRP A 32 -8.78 10.14 -3.08
N ALA A 33 -8.70 11.42 -2.70
CA ALA A 33 -9.76 12.10 -1.96
C ALA A 33 -11.08 12.11 -2.77
N SER A 34 -11.01 12.43 -4.06
CA SER A 34 -12.17 12.40 -4.96
C SER A 34 -12.80 11.01 -5.06
N LYS A 35 -11.98 9.96 -5.14
CA LYS A 35 -12.42 8.56 -5.18
C LYS A 35 -13.09 8.17 -3.85
N MET A 36 -12.51 8.55 -2.71
CA MET A 36 -13.08 8.28 -1.39
C MET A 36 -14.42 8.99 -1.19
N ILE A 37 -14.55 10.25 -1.61
CA ILE A 37 -15.82 10.99 -1.55
C ILE A 37 -16.91 10.29 -2.38
N LYS A 38 -16.58 9.71 -3.54
CA LYS A 38 -17.56 8.91 -4.31
C LYS A 38 -18.02 7.69 -3.52
N TYR A 39 -17.09 6.97 -2.89
CA TYR A 39 -17.43 5.79 -2.09
C TYR A 39 -18.23 6.12 -0.82
N SER A 40 -18.04 7.30 -0.23
CA SER A 40 -18.72 7.73 1.00
C SER A 40 -20.26 7.69 0.90
N HIS A 41 -20.80 7.85 -0.31
CA HIS A 41 -22.25 7.81 -0.58
C HIS A 41 -22.86 6.43 -0.32
N PHE A 42 -22.04 5.37 -0.36
CA PHE A 42 -22.47 3.98 -0.16
C PHE A 42 -22.01 3.42 1.20
N MET A 43 -21.49 4.26 2.10
CA MET A 43 -20.95 3.86 3.39
C MET A 43 -21.80 4.35 4.55
N GLU A 44 -21.71 3.65 5.67
CA GLU A 44 -22.25 4.11 6.95
C GLU A 44 -21.51 5.36 7.43
N LYS A 45 -22.27 6.26 8.07
CA LYS A 45 -21.74 7.44 8.74
C LYS A 45 -21.91 7.30 10.25
N TYR A 46 -20.88 7.63 11.01
CA TYR A 46 -20.89 7.60 12.46
C TYR A 46 -20.99 9.02 13.00
N ASP A 47 -21.89 9.25 13.95
CA ASP A 47 -22.03 10.54 14.60
C ASP A 47 -20.73 10.97 15.29
N GLU A 48 -20.45 12.27 15.29
CA GLU A 48 -19.18 12.82 15.76
C GLU A 48 -19.06 12.85 17.29
N ASP A 49 -20.18 13.04 18.00
CA ASP A 49 -20.22 13.08 19.46
C ASP A 49 -20.45 11.68 20.04
N ASP A 50 -21.31 10.89 19.39
CA ASP A 50 -21.67 9.53 19.79
C ASP A 50 -21.56 8.54 18.62
N VAL A 51 -20.36 8.00 18.41
CA VAL A 51 -20.05 7.02 17.35
C VAL A 51 -20.86 5.71 17.41
N THR A 52 -21.69 5.51 18.45
CA THR A 52 -22.65 4.40 18.48
C THR A 52 -23.87 4.67 17.60
N LYS A 53 -24.19 5.93 17.34
CA LYS A 53 -25.23 6.35 16.39
C LYS A 53 -24.71 6.23 14.97
N VAL A 54 -25.36 5.36 14.20
CA VAL A 54 -24.99 5.04 12.81
C VAL A 54 -26.10 5.49 11.88
N THR A 55 -25.74 6.22 10.83
CA THR A 55 -26.62 6.55 9.70
C THR A 55 -26.28 5.64 8.53
N LEU A 56 -27.27 4.89 8.05
CA LEU A 56 -27.11 4.02 6.89
C LEU A 56 -27.14 4.84 5.59
N PRO A 57 -26.44 4.41 4.53
CA PRO A 57 -26.48 5.06 3.24
C PRO A 57 -27.81 4.80 2.51
N ASP A 58 -28.29 5.80 1.78
CA ASP A 58 -29.39 5.64 0.82
C ASP A 58 -28.84 4.98 -0.46
N LEU A 59 -29.02 3.66 -0.57
CA LEU A 59 -28.47 2.87 -1.67
C LEU A 59 -29.38 2.92 -2.90
N PRO A 60 -28.87 3.32 -4.08
CA PRO A 60 -29.58 3.13 -5.34
C PRO A 60 -29.82 1.64 -5.63
N GLU A 61 -30.84 1.34 -6.43
CA GLU A 61 -31.15 -0.03 -6.83
C GLU A 61 -29.93 -0.71 -7.50
N GLY A 62 -29.61 -1.92 -7.02
CA GLY A 62 -28.49 -2.73 -7.51
C GLY A 62 -27.10 -2.33 -6.97
N GLN A 63 -26.97 -1.25 -6.18
CA GLN A 63 -25.72 -0.89 -5.52
C GLN A 63 -25.56 -1.60 -4.17
N LYS A 64 -24.31 -1.94 -3.84
CA LYS A 64 -23.96 -2.60 -2.58
C LYS A 64 -23.47 -1.56 -1.58
N GLN A 65 -23.80 -1.77 -0.31
CA GLN A 65 -23.17 -1.05 0.78
C GLN A 65 -21.66 -1.31 0.76
N ILE A 66 -20.86 -0.26 0.88
CA ILE A 66 -19.41 -0.36 1.01
C ILE A 66 -19.07 -0.35 2.49
N VAL A 67 -18.25 -1.32 2.91
CA VAL A 67 -17.69 -1.39 4.26
C VAL A 67 -16.19 -1.18 4.15
N MET A 68 -15.69 -0.11 4.75
CA MET A 68 -14.24 0.11 4.81
C MET A 68 -13.61 -0.90 5.77
N VAL A 69 -12.48 -1.46 5.34
CA VAL A 69 -11.67 -2.42 6.10
C VAL A 69 -10.23 -1.91 6.05
N THR A 70 -9.67 -1.66 7.23
CA THR A 70 -8.29 -1.17 7.37
C THR A 70 -7.41 -2.30 7.90
N GLN A 71 -6.12 -2.20 7.67
CA GLN A 71 -5.13 -3.13 8.21
C GLN A 71 -3.95 -2.37 8.78
N ASP A 72 -3.31 -2.96 9.79
CA ASP A 72 -2.00 -2.53 10.27
C ASP A 72 -1.15 -3.74 10.67
N GLU A 73 0.18 -3.55 10.62
CA GLU A 73 1.20 -4.51 11.04
C GLU A 73 1.93 -3.98 12.27
N SER A 74 1.80 -4.68 13.40
CA SER A 74 2.48 -4.31 14.65
C SER A 74 3.48 -5.37 15.07
N THR A 75 4.71 -4.95 15.35
CA THR A 75 5.76 -5.85 15.89
C THR A 75 6.00 -5.60 17.38
N PHE A 76 5.91 -6.67 18.16
CA PHE A 76 6.16 -6.69 19.59
C PHE A 76 7.43 -7.50 19.86
N TYR A 77 8.28 -6.98 20.75
CA TYR A 77 9.57 -7.58 21.11
C TYR A 77 9.53 -8.03 22.58
N SER A 78 10.10 -9.19 22.89
CA SER A 78 10.07 -9.77 24.23
C SER A 78 10.77 -8.88 25.28
N ASN A 79 11.82 -8.15 24.89
CA ASN A 79 12.59 -7.28 25.77
C ASN A 79 12.21 -5.80 25.61
N LYS A 80 11.02 -5.49 25.09
CA LYS A 80 10.55 -4.11 24.94
C LYS A 80 10.23 -3.51 26.32
N SER A 81 11.21 -2.85 26.93
CA SER A 81 11.03 -2.11 28.18
C SER A 81 10.37 -0.75 27.95
N PRO A 82 9.61 -0.21 28.94
CA PRO A 82 9.16 1.17 28.92
C PRO A 82 10.32 2.14 28.68
N THR A 83 10.11 3.11 27.80
CA THR A 83 11.14 4.10 27.48
C THR A 83 11.44 5.02 28.67
N ASN A 84 10.40 5.30 29.47
CA ASN A 84 10.44 6.16 30.66
C ASN A 84 10.43 5.31 31.93
N LEU A 85 11.34 5.60 32.85
CA LEU A 85 11.46 4.95 34.15
C LEU A 85 11.60 6.03 35.23
N TRP A 86 11.18 5.72 36.45
CA TRP A 86 11.42 6.55 37.64
C TRP A 86 12.40 5.81 38.56
N PRO A 87 13.70 5.78 38.23
CA PRO A 87 14.68 5.12 39.08
C PRO A 87 14.85 5.90 40.39
N LEU A 88 15.13 5.18 41.48
CA LEU A 88 15.57 5.82 42.73
C LEU A 88 16.97 6.43 42.57
N GLU A 89 17.35 7.33 43.47
CA GLU A 89 18.69 7.91 43.49
C GLU A 89 19.73 6.78 43.67
N ASN A 90 20.65 6.65 42.71
CA ASN A 90 21.65 5.58 42.56
C ASN A 90 21.19 4.25 41.91
N GLU A 91 19.97 4.16 41.36
CA GLU A 91 19.57 3.00 40.55
C GLU A 91 19.89 3.20 39.06
N ASN A 92 20.63 2.24 38.49
CA ASN A 92 20.86 2.15 37.04
C ASN A 92 20.24 0.85 36.51
N PRO A 93 18.96 0.85 36.10
CA PRO A 93 18.31 -0.34 35.58
C PRO A 93 19.00 -0.80 34.28
N ILE A 94 19.68 -1.95 34.35
CA ILE A 94 20.34 -2.57 33.19
C ILE A 94 19.27 -3.13 32.26
N ARG A 95 19.32 -2.70 30.99
CA ARG A 95 18.43 -3.20 29.94
C ARG A 95 19.13 -4.29 29.13
N ASN A 96 18.38 -5.31 28.74
CA ASN A 96 18.87 -6.28 27.78
C ASN A 96 19.28 -5.56 26.49
N LYS A 97 20.48 -5.86 25.97
CA LYS A 97 21.02 -5.21 24.77
C LYS A 97 20.25 -5.59 23.51
N SER A 98 19.70 -6.80 23.45
CA SER A 98 18.91 -7.26 22.30
C SER A 98 17.41 -7.08 22.58
N PRO A 99 16.60 -6.76 21.55
CA PRO A 99 15.14 -6.73 21.65
C PRO A 99 14.52 -8.09 22.02
N GLY A 100 15.30 -9.17 21.93
CA GLY A 100 14.83 -10.54 22.10
C GLY A 100 14.01 -11.02 20.90
N GLY A 101 13.18 -12.05 21.11
CA GLY A 101 12.29 -12.56 20.08
C GLY A 101 11.20 -11.54 19.73
N SER A 102 10.71 -11.59 18.48
CA SER A 102 9.67 -10.69 18.01
C SER A 102 8.47 -11.45 17.45
N ILE A 103 7.28 -10.97 17.81
CA ILE A 103 6.02 -11.39 17.20
C ILE A 103 5.45 -10.22 16.42
N MET A 104 5.20 -10.46 15.13
CA MET A 104 4.47 -9.56 14.27
C MET A 104 3.00 -9.98 14.27
N VAL A 105 2.11 -8.99 14.33
CA VAL A 105 0.67 -9.16 14.26
C VAL A 105 0.20 -8.38 13.03
N SER A 106 -0.38 -9.08 12.06
CA SER A 106 -1.07 -8.47 10.92
C SER A 106 -2.58 -8.60 11.15
N GLU A 107 -3.28 -7.48 11.21
CA GLU A 107 -4.69 -7.46 11.63
C GLU A 107 -5.57 -6.61 10.71
N PHE A 108 -6.67 -7.20 10.22
CA PHE A 108 -7.71 -6.46 9.49
C PHE A 108 -8.91 -6.15 10.37
N GLN A 109 -9.37 -4.91 10.30
CA GLN A 109 -10.41 -4.37 11.14
C GLN A 109 -11.51 -3.64 10.33
N CYS A 110 -12.76 -3.81 10.74
CA CYS A 110 -13.90 -3.05 10.24
C CYS A 110 -14.67 -2.35 11.38
N PRO A 111 -15.48 -1.30 11.10
CA PRO A 111 -16.13 -0.49 12.14
C PRO A 111 -17.12 -1.22 13.03
N TYR A 112 -17.69 -2.32 12.55
CA TYR A 112 -18.73 -3.04 13.26
C TYR A 112 -18.13 -4.10 14.19
N TYR A 113 -17.27 -4.96 13.65
CA TYR A 113 -16.72 -6.10 14.39
C TYR A 113 -15.38 -5.79 15.08
N GLY A 114 -14.74 -4.68 14.73
CA GLY A 114 -13.33 -4.52 15.00
C GLY A 114 -12.53 -5.55 14.24
N THR A 115 -11.68 -6.31 14.93
CA THR A 115 -11.07 -7.52 14.36
C THR A 115 -12.17 -8.48 13.88
N MET A 116 -12.19 -8.76 12.58
CA MET A 116 -13.18 -9.69 12.03
C MET A 116 -12.95 -11.10 12.57
N ARG A 117 -14.02 -11.74 13.04
CA ARG A 117 -13.95 -13.05 13.70
C ARG A 117 -15.24 -13.85 13.59
N ILE A 118 -15.11 -15.14 13.30
CA ILE A 118 -16.15 -16.16 13.49
C ILE A 118 -15.54 -17.31 14.29
N MET A 119 -16.01 -17.53 15.53
CA MET A 119 -15.48 -18.55 16.44
C MET A 119 -13.95 -18.47 16.60
N ASN A 120 -13.18 -19.40 16.02
CA ASN A 120 -11.72 -19.43 16.07
C ASN A 120 -11.06 -18.86 14.81
N TRP A 121 -11.83 -18.55 13.77
CA TRP A 121 -11.34 -17.95 12.55
C TRP A 121 -11.32 -16.44 12.69
N LYS A 122 -10.15 -15.83 12.48
CA LYS A 122 -9.91 -14.39 12.66
C LYS A 122 -9.19 -13.84 11.44
N SER A 123 -9.39 -12.55 11.18
CA SER A 123 -8.62 -11.81 10.18
C SER A 123 -7.21 -11.42 10.66
N GLN A 124 -6.85 -11.79 11.89
CA GLN A 124 -5.55 -11.54 12.52
C GLN A 124 -4.63 -12.74 12.32
N LYS A 125 -3.39 -12.49 11.88
CA LYS A 125 -2.31 -13.49 11.86
C LYS A 125 -1.18 -13.07 12.78
N PHE A 126 -0.64 -14.05 13.49
CA PHE A 126 0.58 -13.94 14.26
C PHE A 126 1.72 -14.55 13.45
N PHE A 127 2.86 -13.87 13.45
CA PHE A 127 4.07 -14.29 12.75
C PHE A 127 5.26 -14.15 13.67
N PHE A 128 5.98 -15.23 13.92
CA PHE A 128 7.13 -15.24 14.83
C PHE A 128 8.40 -14.98 14.02
N ALA A 129 8.91 -13.74 14.03
CA ALA A 129 10.02 -13.39 13.16
C ALA A 129 11.38 -13.88 13.69
N GLY A 130 12.28 -14.23 12.76
CA GLY A 130 13.69 -14.57 13.04
C GLY A 130 14.10 -15.96 12.56
N THR A 131 15.40 -16.26 12.66
CA THR A 131 16.02 -17.51 12.16
C THR A 131 15.46 -18.77 12.82
N ASN A 132 14.97 -18.67 14.06
CA ASN A 132 14.34 -19.77 14.79
C ASN A 132 12.81 -19.67 14.80
N GLY A 133 12.23 -18.82 13.94
CA GLY A 133 10.79 -18.65 13.75
C GLY A 133 10.41 -18.85 12.29
N ASP A 134 9.42 -18.08 11.83
CA ASP A 134 8.80 -18.16 10.50
C ASP A 134 9.58 -17.37 9.43
N GLY A 135 10.73 -16.79 9.77
CA GLY A 135 11.56 -16.00 8.86
C GLY A 135 11.16 -14.53 8.78
N PHE A 136 10.96 -14.02 7.56
CA PHE A 136 10.54 -12.64 7.28
C PHE A 136 9.15 -12.63 6.67
N TRP A 137 8.30 -11.69 7.11
CA TRP A 137 6.98 -11.48 6.52
C TRP A 137 7.12 -10.94 5.09
N THR A 138 6.54 -11.64 4.13
CA THR A 138 6.61 -11.31 2.70
C THR A 138 5.25 -10.99 2.12
N TRP A 139 5.24 -10.45 0.90
CA TRP A 139 4.00 -10.25 0.14
C TRP A 139 3.19 -11.54 -0.05
N LYS A 140 3.83 -12.72 -0.03
CA LYS A 140 3.14 -14.01 -0.18
C LYS A 140 2.29 -14.31 1.04
N ASP A 141 2.83 -14.10 2.23
CA ASP A 141 2.14 -14.33 3.50
C ASP A 141 0.91 -13.41 3.61
N MET A 142 1.09 -12.15 3.18
CA MET A 142 0.03 -11.16 3.10
C MET A 142 -1.04 -11.54 2.05
N HIS A 143 -0.64 -11.96 0.86
CA HIS A 143 -1.55 -12.44 -0.18
C HIS A 143 -2.33 -13.67 0.29
N GLU A 144 -1.70 -14.60 1.00
CA GLU A 144 -2.33 -15.78 1.59
C GLU A 144 -3.34 -15.38 2.69
N GLN A 145 -2.96 -14.51 3.63
CA GLN A 145 -3.88 -13.97 4.63
C GLN A 145 -5.10 -13.32 3.99
N MET A 146 -4.91 -12.48 2.96
CA MET A 146 -6.01 -11.82 2.28
C MET A 146 -6.96 -12.81 1.61
N LYS A 147 -6.40 -13.79 0.89
CA LYS A 147 -7.14 -14.77 0.09
C LYS A 147 -7.89 -15.78 0.95
N ASP A 148 -7.22 -16.33 1.96
CA ASP A 148 -7.70 -17.53 2.66
C ASP A 148 -8.48 -17.15 3.93
N ASP A 149 -8.15 -16.01 4.57
CA ASP A 149 -8.79 -15.56 5.81
C ASP A 149 -9.66 -14.33 5.60
N VAL A 150 -9.09 -13.22 5.12
CA VAL A 150 -9.74 -11.90 5.23
C VAL A 150 -10.96 -11.76 4.32
N ILE A 151 -10.81 -12.03 3.01
CA ILE A 151 -11.91 -11.91 2.05
C ILE A 151 -13.05 -12.87 2.40
N PRO A 152 -12.81 -14.18 2.60
CA PRO A 152 -13.89 -15.11 2.92
C PRO A 152 -14.57 -14.81 4.26
N LEU A 153 -13.83 -14.33 5.26
CA LEU A 153 -14.40 -13.93 6.54
C LEU A 153 -15.26 -12.66 6.41
N PHE A 154 -14.81 -11.68 5.62
CA PHE A 154 -15.59 -10.48 5.31
C PHE A 154 -16.92 -10.84 4.63
N GLU A 155 -16.89 -11.67 3.59
CA GLU A 155 -18.09 -12.07 2.84
C GLU A 155 -19.13 -12.76 3.73
N LYS A 156 -18.69 -13.53 4.73
CA LYS A 156 -19.58 -14.16 5.72
C LYS A 156 -20.15 -13.18 6.74
N LEU A 157 -19.34 -12.22 7.19
CA LEU A 157 -19.74 -11.24 8.20
C LEU A 157 -20.60 -10.09 7.61
N HIS A 158 -20.45 -9.81 6.32
CA HIS A 158 -21.11 -8.73 5.61
C HIS A 158 -21.76 -9.21 4.29
N PRO A 159 -22.77 -10.11 4.36
CA PRO A 159 -23.44 -10.61 3.16
C PRO A 159 -24.06 -9.46 2.36
N GLY A 160 -23.87 -9.47 1.03
CA GLY A 160 -24.42 -8.43 0.14
C GLY A 160 -23.65 -7.10 0.14
N CYS A 161 -22.62 -6.94 0.97
CA CYS A 161 -21.77 -5.76 1.00
C CYS A 161 -20.54 -5.91 0.10
N GLN A 162 -19.82 -4.81 -0.11
CA GLN A 162 -18.54 -4.75 -0.79
C GLN A 162 -17.48 -4.18 0.15
N ALA A 163 -16.37 -4.88 0.36
CA ALA A 163 -15.26 -4.34 1.13
C ALA A 163 -14.53 -3.24 0.35
N LEU A 164 -14.14 -2.17 1.03
CA LEU A 164 -13.07 -1.28 0.59
C LEU A 164 -11.85 -1.51 1.48
N PHE A 165 -10.89 -2.27 0.98
CA PHE A 165 -9.61 -2.49 1.66
C PHE A 165 -8.72 -1.26 1.49
N ILE A 166 -8.32 -0.68 2.62
CA ILE A 166 -7.40 0.45 2.70
C ILE A 166 -6.16 0.01 3.46
N LEU A 167 -5.03 -0.07 2.76
CA LEU A 167 -3.76 -0.58 3.30
C LEU A 167 -2.70 0.52 3.30
N ASP A 168 -1.64 0.36 4.11
CA ASP A 168 -0.51 1.28 4.07
C ASP A 168 0.29 1.16 2.74
N GLN A 169 1.30 2.00 2.54
CA GLN A 169 2.14 1.94 1.33
C GLN A 169 3.38 1.04 1.46
N SER A 170 3.33 0.00 2.29
CA SER A 170 4.40 -0.98 2.48
C SER A 170 4.83 -1.60 1.14
N SER A 171 6.11 -1.96 1.04
CA SER A 171 6.65 -2.63 -0.14
C SER A 171 5.96 -3.97 -0.42
N ASN A 172 5.39 -4.61 0.60
CA ASN A 172 4.65 -5.87 0.45
C ASN A 172 3.38 -5.69 -0.39
N TYR A 173 2.67 -4.56 -0.25
CA TYR A 173 1.47 -4.25 -1.01
C TYR A 173 1.74 -3.82 -2.45
N ASN A 174 2.95 -3.31 -2.68
CA ASN A 174 3.45 -2.90 -3.99
C ASN A 174 4.09 -4.08 -4.77
N ALA A 175 4.01 -5.30 -4.24
CA ALA A 175 4.52 -6.48 -4.90
C ALA A 175 3.62 -6.87 -6.09
N TYR A 176 4.25 -7.03 -7.25
CA TYR A 176 3.59 -7.48 -8.45
C TYR A 176 3.66 -9.00 -8.57
N ALA A 177 2.67 -9.57 -9.25
CA ALA A 177 2.70 -10.99 -9.59
C ALA A 177 3.96 -11.33 -10.42
N PRO A 178 4.49 -12.56 -10.29
CA PRO A 178 5.62 -13.04 -11.10
C PRO A 178 5.43 -12.84 -12.62
N SER A 179 4.19 -12.86 -13.11
CA SER A 179 3.78 -12.69 -14.51
C SER A 179 3.41 -11.25 -14.90
N ALA A 180 3.61 -10.28 -14.00
CA ALA A 180 3.23 -8.89 -14.22
C ALA A 180 4.14 -8.17 -15.22
N LYS A 181 3.55 -7.24 -15.97
CA LYS A 181 4.26 -6.39 -16.92
C LYS A 181 5.03 -5.30 -16.19
N ARG A 182 6.31 -5.56 -15.91
CA ARG A 182 7.24 -4.56 -15.36
C ARG A 182 8.42 -4.40 -16.28
N ALA A 183 8.78 -3.16 -16.62
CA ALA A 183 9.95 -2.93 -17.47
C ALA A 183 11.22 -3.54 -16.85
N THR A 184 11.35 -3.49 -15.53
CA THR A 184 12.42 -4.14 -14.72
C THR A 184 12.64 -5.62 -15.00
N CYS A 185 11.64 -6.33 -15.52
CA CYS A 185 11.71 -7.75 -15.88
C CYS A 185 12.24 -8.02 -17.29
N PHE A 186 12.58 -6.98 -18.06
CA PHE A 186 13.11 -7.11 -19.43
C PHE A 186 14.58 -6.70 -19.50
N ASN A 187 15.33 -7.44 -20.30
CA ASN A 187 16.71 -7.09 -20.68
C ASN A 187 16.72 -6.11 -21.86
N LEU A 188 17.86 -5.48 -22.13
CA LEU A 188 17.99 -4.59 -23.28
C LEU A 188 17.78 -5.33 -24.62
N LYS A 189 18.42 -6.49 -24.76
CA LYS A 189 18.38 -7.35 -25.94
C LYS A 189 17.59 -8.63 -25.65
N ASP A 190 17.16 -9.29 -26.71
CA ASP A 190 16.50 -10.59 -26.64
C ASP A 190 17.38 -11.61 -25.91
N THR A 191 16.77 -12.37 -25.00
CA THR A 191 17.51 -13.30 -24.12
C THR A 191 16.94 -14.70 -24.26
N GLN A 192 17.80 -15.67 -24.51
CA GLN A 192 17.42 -17.08 -24.56
C GLN A 192 16.99 -17.57 -23.17
N LEU A 193 15.87 -18.28 -23.09
CA LEU A 193 15.37 -18.87 -21.86
C LEU A 193 15.87 -20.30 -21.71
N SER A 194 16.38 -20.62 -20.52
CA SER A 194 16.78 -21.98 -20.14
C SER A 194 15.58 -22.88 -19.82
N SER A 195 14.46 -22.30 -19.38
CA SER A 195 13.17 -22.99 -19.23
C SER A 195 12.01 -22.01 -19.41
N VAL A 196 10.91 -22.46 -20.01
CA VAL A 196 9.69 -21.66 -20.24
C VAL A 196 8.88 -21.50 -18.94
N ASN A 197 9.06 -22.41 -17.99
CA ASN A 197 8.11 -22.62 -16.90
C ASN A 197 8.29 -21.71 -15.68
N GLN A 198 9.30 -20.84 -15.62
CA GLN A 198 9.50 -20.09 -14.39
C GLN A 198 8.73 -18.77 -14.33
N HIS A 199 8.61 -17.98 -15.39
CA HIS A 199 7.97 -16.66 -15.31
C HIS A 199 7.47 -16.19 -16.69
N VAL A 200 6.27 -16.61 -17.09
CA VAL A 200 5.65 -16.11 -18.33
C VAL A 200 4.95 -14.79 -18.04
N ILE A 201 5.57 -13.69 -18.46
CA ILE A 201 4.94 -12.36 -18.44
C ILE A 201 3.72 -12.42 -19.37
N LEU A 202 2.55 -12.04 -18.86
CA LEU A 202 1.32 -12.07 -19.64
C LEU A 202 1.40 -11.13 -20.86
N PRO A 203 0.75 -11.48 -21.98
CA PRO A 203 0.70 -10.60 -23.15
C PRO A 203 0.23 -9.19 -22.79
N GLY A 204 0.92 -8.20 -23.35
CA GLY A 204 0.58 -6.80 -23.23
C GLY A 204 -0.27 -6.32 -24.40
N TYR A 205 -0.44 -5.01 -24.45
CA TYR A 205 -1.01 -4.36 -25.62
C TYR A 205 -0.35 -3.00 -25.85
N TYR A 206 -0.44 -2.50 -27.06
CA TYR A 206 -0.09 -1.13 -27.37
C TYR A 206 -1.08 -0.57 -28.36
N ILE A 207 -1.12 0.75 -28.45
CA ILE A 207 -1.92 1.46 -29.44
C ILE A 207 -0.98 1.74 -30.61
N GLY A 208 -1.28 1.18 -31.78
CA GLY A 208 -0.50 1.40 -32.98
C GLY A 208 -0.62 2.84 -33.50
N PRO A 209 0.20 3.24 -34.48
CA PRO A 209 0.08 4.55 -35.14
C PRO A 209 -1.29 4.79 -35.80
N ASP A 210 -1.98 3.70 -36.13
CA ASP A 210 -3.35 3.64 -36.65
C ASP A 210 -4.43 3.87 -35.58
N GLY A 211 -4.04 3.96 -34.30
CA GLY A 211 -4.97 4.07 -33.17
C GLY A 211 -5.55 2.73 -32.72
N GLU A 212 -5.20 1.62 -33.37
CA GLU A 212 -5.74 0.30 -33.04
C GLU A 212 -4.99 -0.36 -31.89
N LYS A 213 -5.73 -1.06 -31.03
CA LYS A 213 -5.16 -1.85 -29.93
C LYS A 213 -4.58 -3.15 -30.47
N LYS A 214 -3.25 -3.28 -30.43
CA LYS A 214 -2.52 -4.48 -30.87
C LYS A 214 -2.03 -5.26 -29.67
N ILE A 215 -2.26 -6.58 -29.68
CA ILE A 215 -1.75 -7.49 -28.64
C ILE A 215 -0.26 -7.73 -28.89
N GLN A 216 0.55 -7.64 -27.84
CA GLN A 216 1.99 -7.90 -27.91
C GLN A 216 2.37 -9.07 -27.02
N ASN A 217 2.89 -10.13 -27.65
CA ASN A 217 3.57 -11.21 -26.95
C ASN A 217 5.02 -10.81 -26.68
N PHE A 218 5.51 -11.14 -25.48
CA PHE A 218 6.85 -10.82 -25.01
C PHE A 218 7.89 -11.94 -25.24
N TYR A 219 7.49 -13.00 -25.93
CA TYR A 219 8.32 -14.17 -26.18
C TYR A 219 8.26 -14.55 -27.65
N ASN A 220 9.40 -14.98 -28.18
CA ASN A 220 9.55 -15.54 -29.50
C ASN A 220 9.98 -17.01 -29.38
N LEU A 221 9.48 -17.86 -30.28
CA LEU A 221 9.91 -19.24 -30.42
C LEU A 221 10.74 -19.37 -31.71
N GLU A 222 11.99 -19.78 -31.56
CA GLU A 222 12.87 -20.16 -32.68
C GLU A 222 12.87 -21.69 -32.82
N ILE A 223 12.62 -22.19 -34.04
CA ILE A 223 12.66 -23.61 -34.36
C ILE A 223 13.83 -23.84 -35.33
N LYS A 224 14.86 -24.58 -34.88
CA LYS A 224 15.98 -24.99 -35.72
C LYS A 224 15.88 -26.46 -36.08
N ASN A 225 16.00 -26.77 -37.36
CA ASN A 225 16.00 -28.14 -37.86
C ASN A 225 17.43 -28.71 -37.79
N GLU A 226 17.68 -29.61 -36.85
CA GLU A 226 18.96 -30.32 -36.68
C GLU A 226 18.89 -31.71 -37.36
N GLY A 227 18.45 -31.74 -38.62
CA GLY A 227 18.39 -32.95 -39.46
C GLY A 227 16.98 -33.51 -39.70
N LYS A 228 16.90 -34.71 -40.32
CA LYS A 228 15.66 -35.26 -40.91
C LYS A 228 14.49 -35.48 -39.93
N LYS A 229 14.70 -35.49 -38.60
CA LYS A 229 13.65 -35.68 -37.58
C LYS A 229 13.88 -34.95 -36.23
N ASN A 230 14.89 -34.10 -36.09
CA ASN A 230 15.16 -33.40 -34.83
C ASN A 230 14.88 -31.89 -34.99
N GLU A 231 13.82 -31.42 -34.33
CA GLU A 231 13.52 -30.00 -34.16
C GLU A 231 14.01 -29.53 -32.79
N ARG A 232 14.85 -28.51 -32.77
CA ARG A 232 15.23 -27.81 -31.55
C ARG A 232 14.37 -26.56 -31.40
N ARG A 233 13.58 -26.53 -30.33
CA ARG A 233 12.71 -25.40 -29.95
C ARG A 233 13.39 -24.57 -28.88
N THR A 234 13.65 -23.31 -29.18
CA THR A 234 14.32 -22.38 -28.27
C THR A 234 13.45 -21.15 -28.07
N TRP A 235 13.14 -20.84 -26.81
CA TRP A 235 12.38 -19.66 -26.45
C TRP A 235 13.30 -18.48 -26.14
N PHE A 236 12.92 -17.31 -26.63
CA PHE A 236 13.59 -16.05 -26.34
C PHE A 236 12.59 -15.07 -25.71
N GLN A 237 12.97 -14.46 -24.60
CA GLN A 237 12.26 -13.28 -24.10
C GLN A 237 12.71 -12.07 -24.93
N LYS A 238 11.74 -11.32 -25.47
CA LYS A 238 12.02 -10.09 -26.21
C LYS A 238 12.66 -9.06 -25.27
N GLY A 239 13.71 -8.41 -25.74
CA GLY A 239 14.33 -7.29 -25.07
C GLY A 239 13.54 -5.99 -25.26
N LEU A 240 13.91 -4.96 -24.49
CA LEU A 240 13.32 -3.63 -24.59
C LEU A 240 13.42 -3.05 -26.00
N GLU A 241 14.51 -3.29 -26.72
CA GLU A 241 14.66 -2.79 -28.09
C GLU A 241 13.63 -3.39 -29.04
N THR A 242 13.46 -4.71 -29.02
CA THR A 242 12.49 -5.41 -29.85
C THR A 242 11.07 -4.96 -29.50
N ILE A 243 10.75 -4.92 -28.20
CA ILE A 243 9.43 -4.51 -27.71
C ILE A 243 9.08 -3.09 -28.15
N LEU A 244 9.99 -2.13 -27.98
CA LEU A 244 9.75 -0.73 -28.32
C LEU A 244 9.77 -0.49 -29.84
N THR A 245 10.54 -1.27 -30.60
CA THR A 245 10.51 -1.24 -32.07
C THR A 245 9.16 -1.72 -32.60
N GLU A 246 8.65 -2.83 -32.08
CA GLU A 246 7.31 -3.34 -32.44
C GLU A 246 6.20 -2.34 -32.11
N ARG A 247 6.38 -1.53 -31.05
CA ARG A 247 5.46 -0.45 -30.68
C ARG A 247 5.61 0.83 -31.49
N GLY A 248 6.61 0.92 -32.37
CA GLY A 248 6.92 2.15 -33.13
C GLY A 248 7.57 3.27 -32.31
N LEU A 249 8.10 2.96 -31.12
CA LEU A 249 8.74 3.93 -30.21
C LEU A 249 10.27 3.95 -30.34
N GLY A 250 10.84 2.99 -31.07
CA GLY A 250 12.28 2.82 -31.29
C GLY A 250 12.87 3.80 -32.31
N LYS A 251 12.96 5.09 -31.97
CA LYS A 251 13.66 6.12 -32.77
C LYS A 251 15.18 6.01 -32.62
N TRP A 252 15.74 4.87 -33.04
CA TRP A 252 17.12 4.47 -32.78
C TRP A 252 18.17 5.39 -33.39
N ASP A 253 17.89 5.94 -34.58
CA ASP A 253 18.84 6.74 -35.35
C ASP A 253 18.76 8.24 -35.03
N GLU A 254 17.57 8.77 -34.68
CA GLU A 254 17.37 10.20 -34.36
C GLU A 254 18.20 10.65 -33.15
N TYR A 255 18.33 9.80 -32.11
CA TYR A 255 19.04 10.16 -30.88
C TYR A 255 20.56 10.01 -30.97
N LYS A 256 21.06 9.09 -31.82
CA LYS A 256 22.50 8.95 -32.09
C LYS A 256 23.10 10.24 -32.65
N VAL A 257 22.35 10.94 -33.50
CA VAL A 257 22.76 12.22 -34.13
C VAL A 257 22.88 13.35 -33.10
N GLN A 258 22.13 13.29 -32.00
CA GLN A 258 22.16 14.29 -30.93
C GLN A 258 23.25 14.03 -29.87
N GLY A 259 24.14 13.05 -30.09
CA GLY A 259 25.17 12.66 -29.12
C GLY A 259 24.63 11.96 -27.87
N LYS A 260 23.34 11.57 -27.87
CA LYS A 260 22.68 10.87 -26.76
C LYS A 260 22.56 9.38 -27.11
N TYR A 261 23.09 8.52 -26.24
CA TYR A 261 22.96 7.07 -26.38
C TYR A 261 21.75 6.57 -25.60
N TRP A 262 21.00 5.64 -26.20
CA TRP A 262 19.95 4.90 -25.50
C TRP A 262 20.56 4.16 -24.32
N LYS A 263 20.09 4.49 -23.11
CA LYS A 263 20.43 3.75 -21.91
C LYS A 263 19.27 2.84 -21.58
N ALA A 264 19.60 1.63 -21.15
CA ALA A 264 18.63 0.73 -20.57
C ALA A 264 18.01 1.44 -19.35
N LYS A 265 18.78 1.64 -18.27
CA LYS A 265 18.32 2.41 -17.10
C LYS A 265 19.04 3.76 -17.02
N CYS A 266 18.33 4.84 -16.71
CA CYS A 266 18.95 6.04 -16.16
C CYS A 266 18.97 5.91 -14.62
N GLY A 267 19.97 6.47 -13.95
CA GLY A 267 20.10 6.40 -12.48
C GLY A 267 19.04 7.21 -11.72
N ASN A 268 18.06 7.79 -12.42
CA ASN A 268 17.01 8.62 -11.85
C ASN A 268 15.78 7.76 -11.56
N LYS A 269 15.19 7.99 -10.39
CA LYS A 269 14.00 7.26 -9.91
C LYS A 269 12.70 7.74 -10.56
N GLU A 270 12.70 8.92 -11.17
CA GLU A 270 11.50 9.54 -11.74
C GLU A 270 11.71 9.88 -13.23
N PRO A 271 10.69 9.65 -14.08
CA PRO A 271 10.72 10.05 -15.48
C PRO A 271 10.53 11.57 -15.58
N ASN A 272 11.60 12.35 -15.40
CA ASN A 272 11.55 13.76 -15.77
C ASN A 272 11.39 13.91 -17.28
N SER A 273 10.66 14.94 -17.71
CA SER A 273 10.43 15.33 -19.12
C SER A 273 11.72 15.51 -19.94
N GLU A 274 12.88 15.59 -19.28
CA GLU A 274 14.21 15.68 -19.89
C GLU A 274 14.87 14.31 -20.17
N HIS A 275 14.25 13.19 -19.77
CA HIS A 275 14.80 11.82 -19.88
C HIS A 275 14.07 10.94 -20.89
N THR A 276 13.78 11.50 -22.06
CA THR A 276 13.16 10.81 -23.21
C THR A 276 14.01 9.67 -23.81
N TYR A 277 15.20 9.39 -23.27
CA TYR A 277 16.17 8.41 -23.80
C TYR A 277 16.36 7.16 -22.92
N CYS A 278 15.54 6.97 -21.87
CA CYS A 278 15.55 5.77 -21.03
C CYS A 278 14.51 4.77 -21.52
N LEU A 279 14.96 3.60 -21.99
CA LEU A 279 14.06 2.58 -22.55
C LEU A 279 13.11 2.00 -21.50
N TYR A 280 13.54 1.89 -20.24
CA TYR A 280 12.68 1.42 -19.16
C TYR A 280 11.53 2.40 -18.90
N HIS A 281 11.82 3.70 -18.75
CA HIS A 281 10.78 4.71 -18.52
C HIS A 281 9.83 4.84 -19.72
N LEU A 282 10.33 4.69 -20.95
CA LEU A 282 9.47 4.67 -22.14
C LEU A 282 8.47 3.53 -22.10
N LEU A 283 8.92 2.33 -21.69
CA LEU A 283 8.05 1.17 -21.56
C LEU A 283 7.12 1.27 -20.35
N GLU A 284 7.59 1.76 -19.20
CA GLU A 284 6.77 1.96 -18.00
C GLU A 284 5.63 2.95 -18.23
N ASN A 285 5.85 3.99 -19.04
CA ASN A 285 4.83 4.96 -19.41
C ASN A 285 3.83 4.44 -20.46
N GLN A 286 3.95 3.18 -20.91
CA GLN A 286 2.97 2.61 -21.82
C GLN A 286 1.67 2.25 -21.08
N PRO A 287 0.50 2.38 -21.73
CA PRO A 287 -0.80 2.18 -21.07
C PRO A 287 -0.98 0.82 -20.40
N ASP A 288 -0.46 -0.25 -20.98
CA ASP A 288 -0.54 -1.61 -20.45
C ASP A 288 0.40 -1.87 -19.26
N PHE A 289 1.51 -1.13 -19.17
CA PHE A 289 2.40 -1.13 -18.01
C PHE A 289 1.87 -0.25 -16.88
N LEU A 290 1.37 0.96 -17.20
CA LEU A 290 0.76 1.86 -16.21
C LEU A 290 -0.50 1.27 -15.55
N SER A 291 -1.27 0.47 -16.30
CA SER A 291 -2.48 -0.19 -15.79
C SER A 291 -2.22 -1.54 -15.11
N GLN A 292 -0.96 -1.97 -15.04
CA GLN A 292 -0.59 -3.21 -14.35
C GLN A 292 -0.85 -3.03 -12.86
N LYS A 293 -1.70 -3.89 -12.31
CA LYS A 293 -2.04 -3.90 -10.88
C LYS A 293 -1.07 -4.77 -10.10
N THR A 294 -0.95 -4.49 -8.80
CA THR A 294 -0.18 -5.34 -7.88
C THR A 294 -0.90 -6.66 -7.65
N ALA A 295 -0.19 -7.68 -7.15
CA ALA A 295 -0.78 -9.00 -6.92
C ALA A 295 -1.97 -8.94 -5.97
N LEU A 296 -1.85 -8.14 -4.90
CA LEU A 296 -2.89 -7.98 -3.89
C LEU A 296 -4.08 -7.19 -4.43
N GLU A 297 -3.84 -6.11 -5.19
CA GLU A 297 -4.91 -5.36 -5.82
C GLU A 297 -5.71 -6.24 -6.80
N GLU A 298 -5.03 -7.04 -7.63
CA GLU A 298 -5.71 -7.98 -8.52
C GLU A 298 -6.56 -9.00 -7.76
N LEU A 299 -6.05 -9.56 -6.67
CA LEU A 299 -6.77 -10.52 -5.83
C LEU A 299 -8.09 -9.91 -5.29
N VAL A 300 -8.00 -8.72 -4.72
CA VAL A 300 -9.14 -8.02 -4.11
C VAL A 300 -10.20 -7.68 -5.17
N LEU A 301 -9.78 -7.13 -6.30
CA LEU A 301 -10.70 -6.75 -7.38
C LEU A 301 -11.36 -7.98 -8.04
N LYS A 302 -10.62 -9.08 -8.24
CA LYS A 302 -11.17 -10.34 -8.77
C LYS A 302 -12.22 -10.95 -7.84
N SER A 303 -12.12 -10.68 -6.54
CA SER A 303 -13.11 -11.10 -5.54
C SER A 303 -14.32 -10.15 -5.46
N GLY A 304 -14.42 -9.15 -6.34
CA GLY A 304 -15.53 -8.21 -6.37
C GLY A 304 -15.46 -7.11 -5.31
N HIS A 305 -14.33 -6.93 -4.64
CA HIS A 305 -14.10 -5.90 -3.63
C HIS A 305 -13.29 -4.73 -4.18
N LEU A 306 -13.20 -3.65 -3.40
CA LEU A 306 -12.46 -2.44 -3.75
C LEU A 306 -11.13 -2.39 -3.01
N TYR A 307 -10.14 -1.80 -3.66
CA TYR A 307 -8.79 -1.63 -3.15
C TYR A 307 -8.33 -0.18 -3.27
N THR A 308 -7.66 0.30 -2.23
CA THR A 308 -6.87 1.52 -2.30
C THR A 308 -5.75 1.48 -1.27
N LEU A 309 -4.69 2.23 -1.52
CA LEU A 309 -3.67 2.50 -0.51
C LEU A 309 -4.01 3.80 0.21
N TYR A 310 -3.59 3.93 1.47
CA TYR A 310 -3.52 5.21 2.16
C TYR A 310 -2.54 6.14 1.43
N LEU A 311 -2.69 7.44 1.64
CA LEU A 311 -1.66 8.38 1.21
C LEU A 311 -0.36 8.06 1.95
N LYS A 312 0.77 8.20 1.25
CA LYS A 312 2.12 7.91 1.75
C LYS A 312 2.41 8.46 3.13
N TYR A 313 1.83 9.60 3.44
CA TYR A 313 2.04 10.30 4.68
C TYR A 313 0.80 10.42 5.56
N HIS A 314 -0.30 9.74 5.22
CA HIS A 314 -1.52 9.77 6.00
C HIS A 314 -1.31 9.30 7.45
N TYR A 315 -2.21 9.67 8.36
CA TYR A 315 -2.22 9.13 9.72
C TYR A 315 -2.65 7.66 9.67
N GLN A 316 -1.67 6.75 9.70
CA GLN A 316 -1.81 5.36 9.23
C GLN A 316 -2.15 4.32 10.31
N VAL A 317 -2.55 4.70 11.52
CA VAL A 317 -2.63 3.71 12.62
C VAL A 317 -4.04 3.60 13.18
N SER A 318 -4.77 2.56 12.77
CA SER A 318 -5.80 1.98 13.62
C SER A 318 -5.11 1.15 14.70
N PRO A 319 -5.42 1.33 16.00
CA PRO A 319 -4.74 0.56 17.04
C PRO A 319 -4.98 -0.95 16.85
N PRO A 320 -3.96 -1.80 17.08
CA PRO A 320 -4.18 -3.24 17.13
C PRO A 320 -5.16 -3.59 18.25
N ASP A 321 -5.98 -4.62 18.05
CA ASP A 321 -7.07 -5.05 18.95
C ASP A 321 -8.04 -3.91 19.35
N ALA A 322 -8.23 -2.91 18.48
CA ALA A 322 -9.11 -1.78 18.75
C ALA A 322 -10.58 -2.21 18.86
N THR A 323 -11.27 -1.63 19.83
CA THR A 323 -12.72 -1.78 19.95
C THR A 323 -13.45 -1.15 18.77
N PRO A 324 -14.67 -1.61 18.42
CA PRO A 324 -15.49 -0.97 17.39
C PRO A 324 -15.64 0.55 17.57
N VAL A 325 -15.73 1.03 18.82
CA VAL A 325 -15.80 2.46 19.16
C VAL A 325 -14.52 3.20 18.76
N GLU A 326 -13.35 2.63 19.07
CA GLU A 326 -12.06 3.21 18.69
C GLU A 326 -11.87 3.23 17.18
N ILE A 327 -12.33 2.19 16.49
CA ILE A 327 -12.26 2.10 15.04
C ILE A 327 -13.19 3.12 14.39
N ARG A 328 -14.43 3.28 14.85
CA ARG A 328 -15.33 4.32 14.32
C ARG A 328 -14.77 5.72 14.53
N ARG A 329 -14.13 5.99 15.69
CA ARG A 329 -13.40 7.25 15.93
C ARG A 329 -12.21 7.43 14.97
N TYR A 330 -11.47 6.37 14.69
CA TYR A 330 -10.42 6.37 13.68
C TYR A 330 -10.99 6.70 12.29
N TYR A 331 -12.13 6.10 11.92
CA TYR A 331 -12.79 6.33 10.63
C TYR A 331 -13.25 7.77 10.48
N ASN A 332 -13.90 8.35 11.49
CA ASN A 332 -14.26 9.78 11.49
C ASN A 332 -13.02 10.66 11.30
N ARG A 333 -11.92 10.32 11.96
CA ARG A 333 -10.64 11.04 11.77
C ARG A 333 -10.12 10.92 10.34
N CYS A 334 -10.17 9.74 9.72
CA CYS A 334 -9.81 9.56 8.31
C CYS A 334 -10.69 10.41 7.39
N TRP A 335 -12.00 10.45 7.62
CA TRP A 335 -12.92 11.28 6.84
C TRP A 335 -12.62 12.77 6.94
N ARG A 336 -12.24 13.28 8.12
CA ARG A 336 -11.86 14.69 8.27
C ARG A 336 -10.65 15.05 7.41
N TYR A 337 -9.67 14.15 7.29
CA TYR A 337 -8.55 14.33 6.35
C TYR A 337 -9.01 14.25 4.89
N ILE A 338 -9.85 13.27 4.54
CA ILE A 338 -10.38 13.12 3.17
C ILE A 338 -11.10 14.40 2.73
N HIS A 339 -11.99 14.93 3.58
CA HIS A 339 -12.69 16.19 3.34
C HIS A 339 -11.71 17.37 3.22
N ALA A 340 -10.74 17.48 4.14
CA ALA A 340 -9.74 18.55 4.06
C ALA A 340 -8.92 18.50 2.76
N TYR A 341 -8.53 17.31 2.30
CA TYR A 341 -7.80 17.14 1.04
C TYR A 341 -8.68 17.41 -0.19
N ASN A 342 -9.97 17.07 -0.14
CA ASN A 342 -10.93 17.36 -1.20
C ASN A 342 -11.15 18.88 -1.36
N ASP A 343 -11.13 19.63 -0.25
CA ASP A 343 -11.20 21.10 -0.24
C ASP A 343 -9.88 21.77 -0.63
N MET A 344 -8.95 21.02 -1.25
CA MET A 344 -7.64 21.47 -1.74
C MET A 344 -6.72 22.09 -0.70
N LYS A 345 -6.89 21.75 0.58
CA LYS A 345 -5.94 22.15 1.62
C LYS A 345 -4.63 21.41 1.42
N ASP A 346 -3.51 22.12 1.62
CA ASP A 346 -2.21 21.47 1.67
C ASP A 346 -2.13 20.50 2.86
N GLY A 347 -1.11 19.64 2.89
CA GLY A 347 -0.95 18.65 3.96
C GLY A 347 -0.90 19.26 5.36
N ASN A 348 -0.33 20.46 5.50
CA ASN A 348 -0.19 21.16 6.77
C ASN A 348 -1.52 21.70 7.26
N GLU A 349 -2.29 22.33 6.38
CA GLU A 349 -3.61 22.86 6.69
C GLU A 349 -4.59 21.75 7.04
N ALA A 350 -4.57 20.65 6.30
CA ALA A 350 -5.36 19.47 6.62
C ALA A 350 -4.99 18.92 8.01
N PHE A 351 -3.70 18.79 8.32
CA PHE A 351 -3.24 18.36 9.64
C PHE A 351 -3.72 19.30 10.75
N LYS A 352 -3.52 20.61 10.61
CA LYS A 352 -3.97 21.62 11.58
C LYS A 352 -5.48 21.60 11.77
N LEU A 353 -6.25 21.36 10.70
CA LEU A 353 -7.70 21.29 10.77
C LEU A 353 -8.15 20.07 11.58
N VAL A 354 -7.58 18.90 11.30
CA VAL A 354 -7.90 17.66 12.02
C VAL A 354 -7.42 17.72 13.47
N GLU A 355 -6.26 18.35 13.74
CA GLU A 355 -5.69 18.47 15.08
C GLU A 355 -6.66 19.10 16.09
N LYS A 356 -7.45 20.09 15.64
CA LYS A 356 -8.49 20.76 16.46
C LYS A 356 -9.47 19.77 17.10
N PHE A 357 -9.76 18.67 16.42
CA PHE A 357 -10.68 17.64 16.88
C PHE A 357 -9.99 16.49 17.64
N THR A 358 -8.67 16.49 17.74
CA THR A 358 -7.88 15.45 18.43
C THR A 358 -7.37 15.89 19.80
N SER A 359 -7.48 17.17 20.15
CA SER A 359 -7.01 17.68 21.43
C SER A 359 -7.91 17.19 22.58
N LYS A 360 -7.44 16.16 23.29
CA LYS A 360 -7.94 15.89 24.65
C LYS A 360 -7.55 17.08 25.53
N ARG A 361 -8.51 17.95 25.86
CA ARG A 361 -8.36 18.87 27.01
C ARG A 361 -8.47 18.02 28.27
N TYR A 362 -7.35 17.67 28.87
CA TYR A 362 -7.34 17.11 30.23
C TYR A 362 -7.64 18.26 31.21
N LEU A 363 -8.86 18.30 31.74
CA LEU A 363 -9.17 19.07 32.92
C LEU A 363 -8.76 18.23 34.13
N SER A 364 -7.51 18.36 34.59
CA SER A 364 -7.10 17.69 35.83
C SER A 364 -7.65 18.48 37.03
N TYR A 365 -8.69 17.96 37.68
CA TYR A 365 -9.24 18.50 38.94
C TYR A 365 -8.57 17.93 40.20
N ARG A 366 -7.31 17.47 40.15
CA ARG A 366 -6.61 17.03 41.35
C ARG A 366 -6.08 18.25 42.11
N LYS A 367 -6.80 18.67 43.16
CA LYS A 367 -6.18 19.39 44.27
C LYS A 367 -5.23 18.41 44.97
N PRO A 368 -3.93 18.71 45.14
CA PRO A 368 -3.10 17.95 46.05
C PRO A 368 -3.69 18.12 47.46
N GLY A 369 -4.14 17.01 48.05
CA GLY A 369 -4.46 16.97 49.47
C GLY A 369 -3.18 17.23 50.24
N VAL A 370 -3.09 18.38 50.89
CA VAL A 370 -2.08 18.64 51.91
C VAL A 370 -2.53 17.84 53.13
N HIS A 371 -1.88 16.70 53.38
CA HIS A 371 -1.92 16.09 54.70
C HIS A 371 -1.00 16.93 55.60
N ASN A 372 -1.60 17.61 56.57
CA ASN A 372 -0.91 18.34 57.64
C ASN A 372 -0.16 17.40 58.56
#